data_AF-A0A949M8Q7-F1
#
_entry.id   AF-A0A949M8Q7-F1
#
_cell.length_a   1.000
_cell.length_b   1.000
_cell.length_c   1.000
_cell.angle_alpha   90.00
_cell.angle_beta   90.00
_cell.angle_gamma   90.00
#
_symmetry.space_group_name_H-M   'P 1'
#
loop_
_entity.id
_entity.type
_entity.pdbx_description
1 polymer ?
#
loop_
_entity_poly.entity_id
_entity_poly.type
_entity_poly.pdbx_seq_one_letter_code
_entity_poly.pdbx_strand_id
1 'polypeptide(L)'
;MDQIKPKIERILALDLRTEEARQEHTEFVYRTLCEMAADIEKVWKAAGDYPEGVISGDVWITGADYASHAKALTQHFAENGWLKNEANASSLWVQATIAVCSHYHDLVGPAMNASADCSRRLGDINRAIEMWTAVVKDFGFLLDGYDQDPDGPEDDARVAIESLRESCLALQAAGKKTIDSFKLDKLVSKANRILARPTPKDDNE
;
A
#
# COMPACT_ATOMS: atom_id res chain seq x y z
N MET A 1 -23.76 12.54 4.99
CA MET A 1 -23.14 12.85 3.68
C MET A 1 -21.69 13.19 3.98
N ASP A 2 -20.75 12.37 3.53
CA ASP A 2 -19.37 12.39 4.02
C ASP A 2 -18.67 13.70 3.58
N GLN A 3 -18.37 14.57 4.54
CA GLN A 3 -17.90 15.95 4.27
C GLN A 3 -16.45 16.01 3.79
N ILE A 4 -15.73 14.88 3.86
CA ILE A 4 -14.30 14.85 3.57
C ILE A 4 -13.98 14.65 2.10
N LYS A 5 -14.80 13.89 1.36
CA LYS A 5 -14.59 13.62 -0.07
C LYS A 5 -14.43 14.90 -0.91
N PRO A 6 -15.28 15.94 -0.78
CA PRO A 6 -15.08 17.19 -1.51
C PRO A 6 -13.77 17.91 -1.17
N LYS A 7 -13.25 17.75 0.06
CA LYS A 7 -11.96 18.32 0.46
C LYS A 7 -10.81 17.57 -0.21
N ILE A 8 -10.89 16.24 -0.27
CA ILE A 8 -9.91 15.39 -0.94
C ILE A 8 -9.87 15.70 -2.44
N GLU A 9 -11.03 15.75 -3.10
CA GLU A 9 -11.14 16.12 -4.52
C GLU A 9 -10.55 17.51 -4.79
N ARG A 10 -10.78 18.46 -3.88
CA ARG A 10 -10.14 19.78 -3.97
C ARG A 10 -8.63 19.68 -3.89
N ILE A 11 -8.05 18.88 -2.98
CA ILE A 11 -6.60 18.68 -2.90
C ILE A 11 -6.06 18.10 -4.21
N LEU A 12 -6.71 17.06 -4.74
CA LEU A 12 -6.29 16.40 -5.97
C LEU A 12 -6.31 17.32 -7.21
N ALA A 13 -7.09 18.41 -7.15
CA ALA A 13 -7.16 19.42 -8.20
C ALA A 13 -6.11 20.55 -8.06
N LEU A 14 -5.34 20.59 -6.97
CA LEU A 14 -4.31 21.62 -6.76
C LEU A 14 -3.06 21.33 -7.60
N ASP A 15 -2.41 22.39 -8.08
CA ASP A 15 -1.02 22.29 -8.58
C ASP A 15 -0.08 22.64 -7.43
N LEU A 16 0.66 21.64 -6.94
CA LEU A 16 1.50 21.73 -5.75
C LEU A 16 2.99 21.59 -6.10
N ARG A 17 3.36 21.79 -7.38
CA ARG A 17 4.74 21.61 -7.86
C ARG A 17 5.70 22.67 -7.34
N THR A 18 5.22 23.86 -6.98
CA THR A 18 6.04 24.95 -6.45
C THR A 18 6.02 24.96 -4.93
N GLU A 19 7.04 25.56 -4.30
CA GLU A 19 7.07 25.70 -2.85
C GLU A 19 6.03 26.71 -2.36
N GLU A 20 5.80 27.78 -3.13
CA GLU A 20 4.81 28.80 -2.82
C GLU A 20 3.38 28.23 -2.79
N ALA A 21 3.01 27.41 -3.78
CA ALA A 21 1.70 26.77 -3.82
C ALA A 21 1.51 25.78 -2.67
N ARG A 22 2.58 25.04 -2.30
CA ARG A 22 2.57 24.16 -1.13
C ARG A 22 2.37 24.94 0.15
N GLN A 23 3.07 26.06 0.34
CA GLN A 23 2.91 26.91 1.52
C GLN A 23 1.50 27.49 1.63
N GLU A 24 0.93 27.97 0.52
CA GLU A 24 -0.44 28.51 0.46
C GLU A 24 -1.47 27.48 0.94
N HIS A 25 -1.30 26.21 0.57
CA HIS A 25 -2.27 25.15 0.84
C HIS A 25 -1.92 24.23 2.01
N THR A 26 -0.78 24.45 2.68
CA THR A 26 -0.28 23.57 3.75
C THR A 26 -1.31 23.34 4.85
N GLU A 27 -1.93 24.41 5.37
CA GLU A 27 -2.90 24.31 6.46
C GLU A 27 -4.16 23.54 6.04
N PHE A 28 -4.64 23.77 4.81
CA PHE A 28 -5.81 23.09 4.27
C PHE A 28 -5.55 21.59 4.07
N VAL A 29 -4.39 21.24 3.49
CA VAL A 29 -3.96 19.86 3.30
C VAL A 29 -3.81 19.17 4.65
N TYR A 30 -3.10 19.79 5.59
CA TYR A 30 -2.87 19.24 6.91
C TYR A 30 -4.18 18.92 7.65
N ARG A 31 -5.11 19.88 7.71
CA ARG A 31 -6.41 19.67 8.34
C ARG A 31 -7.19 18.53 7.70
N THR A 32 -7.20 18.46 6.37
CA THR A 32 -7.92 17.42 5.64
C THR A 32 -7.33 16.02 5.93
N LEU A 33 -6.01 15.89 5.96
CA LEU A 33 -5.35 14.62 6.33
C LEU A 33 -5.63 14.23 7.78
N CYS A 34 -5.67 15.20 8.71
CA CYS A 34 -6.03 14.94 10.11
C CYS A 34 -7.48 14.48 10.28
N GLU A 35 -8.43 15.09 9.55
CA GLU A 35 -9.83 14.64 9.54
C GLU A 35 -9.92 13.21 8.99
N MET A 36 -9.20 12.93 7.89
CA MET A 36 -9.18 11.60 7.28
C MET A 36 -8.59 10.55 8.21
N ALA A 37 -7.52 10.88 8.93
CA ALA A 37 -6.96 10.02 9.96
C ALA A 37 -7.97 9.70 11.06
N ALA A 38 -8.73 10.70 11.51
CA ALA A 38 -9.75 10.51 12.54
C ALA A 38 -10.92 9.64 12.05
N ASP A 39 -11.27 9.71 10.76
CA ASP A 39 -12.32 8.87 10.18
C ASP A 39 -11.85 7.44 9.92
N ILE A 40 -10.61 7.25 9.45
CA ILE A 40 -9.98 5.92 9.34
C ILE A 40 -9.90 5.23 10.71
N GLU A 41 -9.57 5.96 11.77
CA GLU A 41 -9.57 5.43 13.14
C GLU A 41 -10.96 4.95 13.60
N LYS A 42 -12.04 5.61 13.15
CA LYS A 42 -13.41 5.14 13.41
C LYS A 42 -13.72 3.86 12.64
N VAL A 43 -13.29 3.77 11.38
CA VAL A 43 -13.40 2.55 10.57
C VAL A 43 -12.66 1.41 11.24
N TRP A 44 -11.42 1.61 11.67
CA TRP A 44 -10.62 0.61 12.38
C TRP A 44 -11.37 0.05 13.60
N LYS A 45 -11.90 0.94 14.45
CA LYS A 45 -12.69 0.53 15.63
C LYS A 45 -13.96 -0.23 15.27
N ALA A 46 -14.61 0.15 14.17
CA ALA A 46 -15.83 -0.50 13.71
C ALA A 46 -15.56 -1.85 13.01
N ALA A 47 -14.37 -2.03 12.42
CA ALA A 47 -13.93 -3.29 11.83
C ALA A 47 -13.68 -4.37 12.89
N GLY A 48 -13.25 -3.96 14.10
CA GLY A 48 -13.06 -4.87 15.23
C GLY A 48 -11.95 -5.88 14.95
N ASP A 49 -12.28 -7.17 15.07
CA ASP A 49 -11.33 -8.29 14.88
C ASP A 49 -11.32 -8.80 13.42
N TYR A 50 -11.70 -7.99 12.43
CA TYR A 50 -11.61 -8.36 11.02
C TYR A 50 -10.13 -8.54 10.60
N PRO A 51 -9.76 -9.59 9.83
CA PRO A 51 -10.62 -10.51 9.09
C PRO A 51 -11.07 -11.77 9.84
N GLU A 52 -10.63 -11.99 11.08
CA GLU A 52 -11.05 -13.13 11.91
C GLU A 52 -12.53 -13.02 12.37
N GLY A 53 -13.03 -11.79 12.45
CA GLY A 53 -14.42 -11.45 12.76
C GLY A 53 -15.27 -11.06 11.55
N VAL A 54 -16.57 -10.83 11.78
CA VAL A 54 -17.48 -10.31 10.74
C VAL A 54 -17.46 -8.78 10.75
N ILE A 55 -17.29 -8.18 9.57
CA ILE A 55 -17.42 -6.74 9.34
C ILE A 55 -18.75 -6.43 8.65
N SER A 56 -19.34 -5.26 8.92
CA SER A 56 -20.51 -4.82 8.15
C SER A 56 -20.10 -4.31 6.77
N GLY A 57 -20.97 -4.49 5.78
CA GLY A 57 -20.73 -4.01 4.42
C GLY A 57 -20.45 -2.50 4.37
N ASP A 58 -21.17 -1.70 5.16
CA ASP A 58 -20.97 -0.25 5.21
C ASP A 58 -19.59 0.15 5.73
N VAL A 59 -19.09 -0.53 6.78
CA VAL A 59 -17.74 -0.26 7.32
C VAL A 59 -16.68 -0.68 6.32
N TRP A 60 -16.85 -1.83 5.66
CA TRP A 60 -15.94 -2.29 4.63
C TRP A 60 -15.86 -1.31 3.45
N ILE A 61 -17.01 -0.91 2.89
CA ILE A 61 -17.09 0.05 1.77
C ILE A 61 -16.44 1.38 2.16
N THR A 62 -16.74 1.87 3.36
CA THR A 62 -16.18 3.13 3.85
C THR A 62 -14.66 3.06 3.99
N GLY A 63 -14.13 1.99 4.57
CA GLY A 63 -12.68 1.79 4.69
C GLY A 63 -11.98 1.65 3.35
N ALA A 64 -12.59 0.92 2.40
CA ALA A 64 -12.07 0.78 1.04
C ALA A 64 -12.05 2.13 0.30
N ASP A 65 -13.08 2.97 0.48
CA ASP A 65 -13.12 4.32 -0.08
C ASP A 65 -12.01 5.22 0.51
N TYR A 66 -11.76 5.15 1.82
CA TYR A 66 -10.63 5.85 2.43
C TYR A 66 -9.27 5.35 1.92
N ALA A 67 -9.09 4.04 1.75
CA ALA A 67 -7.87 3.48 1.19
C ALA A 67 -7.63 3.98 -0.25
N SER A 68 -8.68 4.02 -1.07
CA SER A 68 -8.63 4.54 -2.44
C SER A 68 -8.25 6.03 -2.47
N HIS A 69 -8.90 6.85 -1.65
CA HIS A 69 -8.57 8.27 -1.54
C HIS A 69 -7.14 8.51 -1.04
N ALA A 70 -6.66 7.72 -0.08
CA ALA A 70 -5.31 7.85 0.47
C ALA A 70 -4.25 7.49 -0.57
N LYS A 71 -4.51 6.44 -1.36
CA LYS A 71 -3.69 6.07 -2.52
C LYS A 71 -3.61 7.22 -3.52
N ALA A 72 -4.74 7.80 -3.92
CA ALA A 72 -4.79 8.91 -4.85
C ALA A 72 -4.01 10.13 -4.33
N LEU A 73 -4.17 10.48 -3.05
CA LEU A 73 -3.41 11.56 -2.41
C LEU A 73 -1.91 11.27 -2.36
N THR A 74 -1.52 10.02 -2.09
CA THR A 74 -0.12 9.60 -2.09
C THR A 74 0.51 9.82 -3.45
N GLN A 75 -0.15 9.36 -4.52
CA GLN A 75 0.30 9.53 -5.90
C GLN A 75 0.38 11.01 -6.27
N HIS A 76 -0.66 11.77 -5.95
CA HIS A 76 -0.70 13.21 -6.22
C HIS A 76 0.44 13.97 -5.53
N PHE A 77 0.72 13.71 -4.25
CA PHE A 77 1.83 14.35 -3.56
C PHE A 77 3.20 13.90 -4.09
N ALA A 78 3.33 12.65 -4.53
CA ALA A 78 4.55 12.16 -5.18
C ALA A 78 4.82 12.91 -6.51
N GLU A 79 3.81 13.05 -7.36
CA GLU A 79 3.89 13.79 -8.64
C GLU A 79 4.25 15.27 -8.44
N ASN A 80 3.83 15.85 -7.31
CA ASN A 80 4.12 17.23 -6.93
C ASN A 80 5.40 17.38 -6.09
N GLY A 81 6.15 16.30 -5.84
CA GLY A 81 7.40 16.34 -5.08
C GLY A 81 7.24 16.76 -3.61
N TRP A 82 6.06 16.54 -3.02
CA TRP A 82 5.77 16.93 -1.63
C TRP A 82 5.94 15.78 -0.65
N LEU A 83 7.18 15.28 -0.54
CA LEU A 83 7.53 14.05 0.19
C LEU A 83 6.96 13.95 1.62
N LYS A 84 6.90 15.04 2.38
CA LYS A 84 6.33 15.00 3.74
C LYS A 84 4.84 14.62 3.72
N ASN A 85 4.06 15.17 2.80
CA ASN A 85 2.63 14.87 2.68
C ASN A 85 2.38 13.57 1.90
N GLU A 86 3.27 13.19 0.99
CA GLU A 86 3.33 11.84 0.40
C GLU A 86 3.44 10.78 1.51
N ALA A 87 4.37 10.97 2.47
CA ALA A 87 4.54 10.08 3.61
C ALA A 87 3.30 10.02 4.51
N ASN A 88 2.69 11.18 4.81
CA ASN A 88 1.46 11.21 5.61
C ASN A 88 0.32 10.46 4.91
N ALA A 89 0.08 10.73 3.62
CA ALA A 89 -0.97 10.07 2.84
C ALA A 89 -0.73 8.56 2.70
N SER A 90 0.51 8.13 2.43
CA SER A 90 0.84 6.70 2.33
C SER A 90 0.64 5.96 3.65
N SER A 91 0.91 6.62 4.79
CA SER A 91 0.60 6.05 6.10
C SER A 91 -0.90 5.87 6.30
N LEU A 92 -1.74 6.82 5.85
CA LEU A 92 -3.19 6.68 5.90
C LEU A 92 -3.69 5.58 4.97
N TRP A 93 -3.04 5.41 3.81
CA TRP A 93 -3.34 4.33 2.88
C TRP A 93 -3.10 2.98 3.55
N VAL A 94 -1.94 2.77 4.17
CA VAL A 94 -1.65 1.55 4.94
C VAL A 94 -2.69 1.33 6.04
N GLN A 95 -3.01 2.35 6.84
CA GLN A 95 -3.97 2.21 7.95
C GLN A 95 -5.37 1.81 7.47
N ALA A 96 -5.89 2.49 6.45
CA ALA A 96 -7.21 2.20 5.89
C ALA A 96 -7.25 0.80 5.24
N THR A 97 -6.19 0.43 4.49
CA THR A 97 -6.09 -0.88 3.85
C THR A 97 -6.01 -1.99 4.88
N ILE A 98 -5.20 -1.87 5.93
CA ILE A 98 -5.13 -2.91 6.97
C ILE A 98 -6.45 -3.03 7.74
N ALA A 99 -7.17 -1.91 7.95
CA ALA A 99 -8.43 -1.92 8.71
C ALA A 99 -9.49 -2.85 8.11
N VAL A 100 -9.61 -2.91 6.78
CA VAL A 100 -10.73 -3.59 6.11
C VAL A 100 -10.34 -4.47 4.92
N CYS A 101 -9.07 -4.45 4.53
CA CYS A 101 -8.53 -5.16 3.38
C CYS A 101 -7.24 -5.95 3.69
N SER A 102 -6.97 -6.27 4.96
CA SER A 102 -5.73 -6.91 5.41
C SER A 102 -5.44 -8.27 4.77
N HIS A 103 -6.46 -8.99 4.31
CA HIS A 103 -6.31 -10.28 3.60
C HIS A 103 -6.22 -10.15 2.06
N TYR A 104 -6.35 -8.95 1.50
CA TYR A 104 -6.15 -8.68 0.07
C TYR A 104 -4.70 -8.24 -0.17
N HIS A 105 -3.84 -9.19 -0.50
CA HIS A 105 -2.39 -8.96 -0.67
C HIS A 105 -2.07 -7.94 -1.79
N ASP A 106 -2.88 -7.94 -2.85
CA ASP A 106 -2.82 -7.00 -3.98
C ASP A 106 -3.09 -5.54 -3.56
N LEU A 107 -3.81 -5.33 -2.45
CA LEU A 107 -4.05 -4.01 -1.87
C LEU A 107 -3.02 -3.65 -0.80
N VAL A 108 -2.69 -4.60 0.09
CA VAL A 108 -1.76 -4.39 1.22
C VAL A 108 -0.33 -4.16 0.74
N GLY A 109 0.14 -4.95 -0.23
CA GLY A 109 1.52 -4.91 -0.71
C GLY A 109 1.92 -3.54 -1.25
N PRO A 110 1.17 -2.98 -2.21
CA PRO A 110 1.46 -1.65 -2.75
C PRO A 110 1.40 -0.54 -1.69
N ALA A 111 0.43 -0.59 -0.77
CA ALA A 111 0.31 0.40 0.30
C ALA A 111 1.55 0.40 1.21
N MET A 112 1.97 -0.79 1.64
CA MET A 112 3.15 -0.99 2.48
C MET A 112 4.43 -0.55 1.77
N ASN A 113 4.61 -0.92 0.50
CA ASN A 113 5.79 -0.52 -0.29
C ASN A 113 5.85 0.99 -0.48
N ALA A 114 4.72 1.65 -0.78
CA ALA A 114 4.66 3.10 -0.94
C ALA A 114 5.05 3.84 0.35
N SER A 115 4.53 3.40 1.50
CA SER A 115 4.86 4.01 2.79
C SER A 115 6.31 3.73 3.22
N ALA A 116 6.82 2.54 2.90
CA ALA A 116 8.22 2.19 3.14
C ALA A 116 9.17 3.04 2.29
N ASP A 117 8.86 3.26 1.01
CA ASP A 117 9.66 4.13 0.14
C ASP A 117 9.69 5.58 0.63
N CYS A 118 8.53 6.11 1.06
CA CYS A 118 8.45 7.42 1.70
C CYS A 118 9.34 7.51 2.95
N SER A 119 9.27 6.50 3.82
CA SER A 119 10.07 6.42 5.04
C SER A 119 11.57 6.42 4.72
N ARG A 120 11.99 5.59 3.74
CA ARG A 120 13.37 5.55 3.24
C ARG A 120 13.83 6.91 2.72
N ARG A 121 13.03 7.57 1.88
CA ARG A 121 13.35 8.88 1.28
C ARG A 121 13.41 10.01 2.30
N LEU A 122 12.68 9.90 3.41
CA LEU A 122 12.77 10.79 4.57
C LEU A 122 13.97 10.49 5.50
N GLY A 123 14.73 9.43 5.23
CA GLY A 123 15.88 9.01 6.03
C GLY A 123 15.55 8.04 7.17
N ASP A 124 14.29 7.64 7.33
CA ASP A 124 13.87 6.61 8.29
C ASP A 124 13.97 5.21 7.67
N ILE A 125 15.22 4.75 7.52
CA ILE A 125 15.51 3.43 6.95
C ILE A 125 15.00 2.29 7.84
N ASN A 126 14.95 2.48 9.16
CA ASN A 126 14.50 1.44 10.09
C ASN A 126 13.01 1.17 9.88
N ARG A 127 12.20 2.22 9.78
CA ARG A 127 10.77 2.08 9.50
C ARG A 127 10.51 1.45 8.14
N ALA A 128 11.28 1.83 7.11
CA ALA A 128 11.18 1.22 5.79
C ALA A 128 11.48 -0.29 5.83
N ILE A 129 12.55 -0.69 6.55
CA ILE A 129 12.92 -2.10 6.75
C ILE A 129 11.80 -2.86 7.46
N GLU A 130 11.19 -2.30 8.50
CA GLU A 130 10.06 -2.94 9.21
C GLU A 130 8.91 -3.24 8.25
N MET A 131 8.52 -2.27 7.42
CA MET A 131 7.42 -2.41 6.49
C MET A 131 7.70 -3.45 5.39
N TRP A 132 8.87 -3.39 4.73
CA TRP A 132 9.22 -4.43 3.74
C TRP A 132 9.36 -5.80 4.38
N THR A 133 9.84 -5.87 5.62
CA THR A 133 9.93 -7.14 6.37
C THR A 133 8.55 -7.73 6.60
N ALA A 134 7.56 -6.92 6.97
CA ALA A 134 6.18 -7.37 7.13
C ALA A 134 5.62 -7.96 5.82
N VAL A 135 5.80 -7.26 4.69
CA VAL A 135 5.39 -7.78 3.36
C VAL A 135 6.07 -9.12 3.05
N VAL A 136 7.38 -9.25 3.29
CA VAL A 136 8.09 -10.52 3.02
C VAL A 136 7.55 -11.67 3.87
N LYS A 137 7.28 -11.42 5.15
CA LYS A 137 6.76 -12.44 6.07
C LYS A 137 5.37 -12.89 5.69
N ASP A 138 4.50 -11.94 5.36
CA ASP A 138 3.10 -12.22 5.09
C ASP A 138 2.90 -12.79 3.68
N PHE A 139 3.70 -12.37 2.69
CA PHE A 139 3.43 -12.70 1.28
C PHE A 139 4.30 -13.86 0.78
N GLY A 140 5.33 -14.27 1.53
CA GLY A 140 6.30 -15.26 1.08
C GLY A 140 5.69 -16.60 0.66
N PHE A 141 4.58 -17.00 1.29
CA PHE A 141 3.87 -18.25 0.99
C PHE A 141 3.14 -18.22 -0.36
N LEU A 142 2.81 -17.04 -0.90
CA LEU A 142 2.07 -16.90 -2.16
C LEU A 142 2.79 -17.60 -3.32
N LEU A 143 4.12 -17.61 -3.29
CA LEU A 143 4.92 -18.22 -4.34
C LEU A 143 4.78 -19.76 -4.40
N ASP A 144 4.42 -20.40 -3.29
CA ASP A 144 4.32 -21.85 -3.19
C ASP A 144 3.13 -22.41 -3.97
N GLY A 145 2.07 -21.60 -4.16
CA GLY A 145 0.94 -21.95 -5.03
C GLY A 145 1.31 -22.14 -6.50
N TYR A 146 2.43 -21.56 -6.95
CA TYR A 146 2.84 -21.55 -8.36
C TYR A 146 3.94 -22.55 -8.70
N ASP A 147 4.32 -23.43 -7.76
CA ASP A 147 5.35 -24.45 -7.99
C ASP A 147 4.92 -25.50 -9.02
N GLN A 148 3.61 -25.78 -9.11
CA GLN A 148 3.03 -26.76 -10.03
C GLN A 148 2.11 -26.16 -11.07
N ASP A 149 1.88 -24.85 -11.01
CA ASP A 149 1.02 -24.13 -11.95
C ASP A 149 1.80 -23.77 -13.23
N PRO A 150 1.41 -24.28 -14.41
CA PRO A 150 2.04 -23.91 -15.67
C PRO A 150 1.71 -22.47 -16.09
N ASP A 151 0.58 -21.93 -15.63
CA ASP A 151 0.11 -20.61 -15.98
C ASP A 151 0.69 -19.55 -15.02
N GLY A 152 0.58 -18.29 -15.42
CA GLY A 152 0.97 -17.16 -14.60
C GLY A 152 -0.08 -16.80 -13.56
N PRO A 153 0.26 -15.86 -12.67
CA PRO A 153 -0.72 -15.31 -11.74
C PRO A 153 -1.79 -14.51 -12.49
N GLU A 154 -3.03 -14.59 -12.00
CA GLU A 154 -4.07 -13.59 -12.24
C GLU A 154 -3.62 -12.20 -11.77
N ASP A 155 -4.32 -11.15 -12.18
CA ASP A 155 -3.86 -9.76 -12.00
C ASP A 155 -3.66 -9.38 -10.52
N ASP A 156 -4.58 -9.74 -9.62
CA ASP A 156 -4.44 -9.43 -8.19
C ASP A 156 -3.22 -10.17 -7.59
N ALA A 157 -3.10 -11.46 -7.86
CA ALA A 157 -1.95 -12.25 -7.42
C ALA A 157 -0.63 -11.72 -8.00
N ARG A 158 -0.65 -11.21 -9.23
CA ARG A 158 0.51 -10.59 -9.87
C ARG A 158 0.95 -9.35 -9.12
N VAL A 159 0.04 -8.46 -8.76
CA VAL A 159 0.34 -7.25 -7.97
C VAL A 159 0.91 -7.62 -6.60
N ALA A 160 0.36 -8.64 -5.94
CA ALA A 160 0.89 -9.12 -4.67
C ALA A 160 2.33 -9.67 -4.80
N ILE A 161 2.60 -10.47 -5.83
CA ILE A 161 3.94 -11.05 -6.08
C ILE A 161 4.95 -9.95 -6.48
N GLU A 162 4.53 -8.94 -7.24
CA GLU A 162 5.36 -7.77 -7.55
C GLU A 162 5.73 -7.00 -6.29
N SER A 163 4.75 -6.79 -5.40
CA SER A 163 4.98 -6.12 -4.12
C SER A 163 5.97 -6.87 -3.23
N LEU A 164 5.85 -8.21 -3.17
CA LEU A 164 6.80 -9.09 -2.49
C LEU A 164 8.21 -8.97 -3.09
N ARG A 165 8.32 -9.02 -4.43
CA ARG A 165 9.60 -8.89 -5.14
C ARG A 165 10.26 -7.55 -4.82
N GLU A 166 9.53 -6.46 -4.89
CA GLU A 166 10.02 -5.11 -4.59
C GLU A 166 10.52 -5.00 -3.15
N SER A 167 9.75 -5.48 -2.17
CA SER A 167 10.16 -5.54 -0.77
C SER A 167 11.46 -6.34 -0.59
N CYS A 168 11.59 -7.50 -1.24
CA CYS A 168 12.82 -8.29 -1.17
C CYS A 168 14.03 -7.54 -1.75
N LEU A 169 13.87 -6.89 -2.91
CA LEU A 169 14.93 -6.10 -3.55
C LEU A 169 15.34 -4.91 -2.68
N ALA A 170 14.38 -4.20 -2.09
CA ALA A 170 14.65 -3.07 -1.20
C ALA A 170 15.41 -3.50 0.06
N LEU A 171 15.03 -4.63 0.67
CA LEU A 171 15.74 -5.22 1.80
C LEU A 171 17.16 -5.66 1.42
N GLN A 172 17.37 -6.23 0.24
CA GLN A 172 18.70 -6.56 -0.28
C GLN A 172 19.57 -5.32 -0.47
N ALA A 173 19.01 -4.24 -1.02
CA ALA A 173 19.69 -2.96 -1.15
C ALA A 173 20.05 -2.35 0.23
N ALA A 174 19.22 -2.60 1.25
CA ALA A 174 19.52 -2.26 2.65
C ALA A 174 20.50 -3.23 3.34
N GLY A 175 21.12 -4.15 2.60
CA GLY A 175 22.14 -5.08 3.11
C GLY A 175 21.59 -6.33 3.81
N LYS A 176 20.27 -6.58 3.76
CA LYS A 176 19.68 -7.81 4.29
C LYS A 176 19.84 -8.95 3.29
N LYS A 177 20.19 -10.13 3.79
CA LYS A 177 20.27 -11.36 2.97
C LYS A 177 19.12 -12.31 3.26
N THR A 178 18.61 -12.27 4.47
CA THR A 178 17.56 -13.16 4.98
C THR A 178 16.59 -12.39 5.86
N ILE A 179 15.34 -12.84 5.88
CA ILE A 179 14.30 -12.42 6.82
C ILE A 179 13.74 -13.71 7.44
N ASP A 180 13.95 -13.90 8.74
CA ASP A 180 13.71 -15.18 9.42
C ASP A 180 14.34 -16.36 8.64
N SER A 181 13.52 -17.30 8.16
CA SER A 181 13.96 -18.45 7.35
C SER A 181 14.00 -18.16 5.84
N PHE A 182 13.46 -17.01 5.39
CA PHE A 182 13.41 -16.65 3.98
C PHE A 182 14.77 -16.15 3.47
N LYS A 183 15.22 -16.70 2.35
CA LYS A 183 16.38 -16.22 1.59
C LYS A 183 15.89 -15.28 0.49
N LEU A 184 16.27 -14.00 0.57
CA LEU A 184 15.69 -12.96 -0.29
C LEU A 184 16.04 -13.17 -1.77
N ASP A 185 17.25 -13.64 -2.07
CA ASP A 185 17.69 -13.97 -3.44
C ASP A 185 16.84 -15.09 -4.06
N LYS A 186 16.49 -16.10 -3.26
CA LYS A 186 15.61 -17.19 -3.70
C LYS A 186 14.19 -16.71 -3.94
N LEU A 187 13.65 -15.87 -3.06
CA LEU A 187 12.31 -15.29 -3.23
C LEU A 187 12.23 -14.44 -4.49
N VAL A 188 13.19 -13.52 -4.71
CA VAL A 188 13.27 -12.70 -5.93
C VAL A 188 13.36 -13.58 -7.18
N SER A 189 14.22 -14.59 -7.15
CA SER A 189 14.38 -15.51 -8.29
C SER A 189 13.08 -16.27 -8.58
N LYS A 190 12.38 -16.75 -7.55
CA LYS A 190 11.10 -17.47 -7.68
C LYS A 190 10.00 -16.53 -8.20
N ALA A 191 9.85 -15.35 -7.62
CA ALA A 191 8.89 -14.32 -8.06
C ALA A 191 9.11 -13.93 -9.52
N ASN A 192 10.35 -13.67 -9.95
CA ASN A 192 10.65 -13.33 -11.35
C ASN A 192 10.26 -14.45 -12.34
N ARG A 193 10.47 -15.71 -11.99
CA ARG A 193 10.05 -16.84 -12.83
C ARG A 193 8.53 -16.93 -12.96
N ILE A 194 7.80 -16.69 -11.88
CA ILE A 194 6.34 -16.73 -11.87
C ILE A 194 5.78 -15.54 -12.67
N LEU A 195 6.28 -14.33 -12.44
CA LEU A 195 5.83 -13.12 -13.13
C LEU A 195 6.12 -13.12 -14.63
N ALA A 196 7.15 -13.86 -15.08
CA ALA A 196 7.46 -14.01 -16.50
C ALA A 196 6.45 -14.89 -17.27
N ARG A 197 5.58 -15.62 -16.56
CA ARG A 197 4.52 -16.42 -17.18
C ARG A 197 3.37 -15.52 -17.63
N PRO A 198 2.69 -15.87 -18.74
CA PRO A 198 1.55 -15.11 -19.21
C PRO A 198 0.42 -15.15 -18.17
N THR A 199 -0.30 -14.04 -18.00
CA THR A 199 -1.55 -14.04 -17.25
C THR A 199 -2.53 -15.01 -17.94
N PRO A 200 -3.22 -15.89 -17.19
CA PRO A 200 -4.26 -16.75 -17.75
C PRO A 200 -5.28 -15.88 -18.50
N LYS A 201 -5.73 -16.33 -19.66
CA LYS A 201 -6.89 -15.70 -20.31
C LYS A 201 -8.14 -16.34 -19.74
N ASP A 202 -9.14 -15.53 -19.39
CA ASP A 202 -10.46 -16.08 -19.11
C ASP A 202 -10.98 -16.76 -20.38
N ASP A 203 -11.06 -18.09 -20.35
CA ASP A 203 -11.59 -18.90 -21.46
C ASP A 203 -13.13 -18.76 -21.62
N ASN A 204 -13.74 -17.69 -21.08
CA ASN A 204 -15.18 -17.45 -21.01
C ASN A 204 -15.59 -16.03 -21.46
N GLU A 205 -15.06 -15.54 -22.59
CA GLU A 205 -15.70 -14.47 -23.38
C GLU A 205 -16.46 -15.02 -24.59
#